data_AF-A0A4Q7YHQ7-F1
#
_entry.id   AF-A0A4Q7YHQ7-F1
#
_cell.length_a   1.000
_cell.length_b   1.000
_cell.length_c   1.000
_cell.angle_alpha   90.00
_cell.angle_beta   90.00
_cell.angle_gamma   90.00
#
_symmetry.space_group_name_H-M   'P 1'
#
loop_
_entity.id
_entity.type
_entity.pdbx_description
1 polymer ?
#
loop_
_entity_poly.entity_id
_entity_poly.type
_entity_poly.pdbx_seq_one_letter_code
_entity_poly.pdbx_strand_id
1 'polypeptide(L)'
;MTTYDITFSADDDWTPGIPVSGAIVVRSYRVSSPELDGTLAIGGSIGIKIPRPQPLAPEAGQFTVGGHLAVAIKVPAAAFKDFSHYPYQGVDPAMAWFGINSGSLKSAVAGSYSRPYAAFTGPVDYPVSGSGYAWKRAAYASVGFKFASMSANKHQILDAVQFEPLPLGSTGPSNYQNAREIQVIIKPTRLNYATNPNMESGISGYGSTGQATLAADAYHWQGTQSLKVTVPSTATADSGISVQATGLIPGRTYTMSAKVAIAQGCGDIAPWSGTGSTQLGAAKWTQAASRVDPKNKRWRTLYVTFTASSSSLNVGMNVLKSTMAAGLSSIFWVDGVLIEEGASVRDYFDGSMGEDYLWEQGGSPNLARSYYYENYIERSYLIQTLLEENVPLGITANAPQYAVLPTQ
;
A
#
# COMPACT_ATOMS: atom_id res chain seq x y z
N MET A 1 -15.50 44.31 12.53
CA MET A 1 -15.16 44.85 13.86
C MET A 1 -16.44 44.82 14.65
N THR A 2 -16.62 43.81 15.51
CA THR A 2 -17.87 43.59 16.23
C THR A 2 -17.76 44.32 17.57
N THR A 3 -18.64 45.30 17.78
CA THR A 3 -18.70 46.05 19.03
C THR A 3 -19.60 45.29 20.00
N TYR A 4 -19.15 45.08 21.23
CA TYR A 4 -19.95 44.46 22.29
C TYR A 4 -20.14 45.47 23.41
N ASP A 5 -21.40 45.68 23.80
CA ASP A 5 -21.74 46.49 24.96
C ASP A 5 -21.58 45.65 26.23
N ILE A 6 -20.81 46.18 27.19
CA ILE A 6 -20.64 45.57 28.50
C ILE A 6 -21.36 46.47 29.51
N THR A 7 -22.42 45.95 30.13
CA THR A 7 -23.14 46.64 31.19
C THR A 7 -22.57 46.22 32.55
N PHE A 8 -22.17 47.21 33.36
CA PHE A 8 -21.74 46.98 34.74
C PHE A 8 -22.91 47.28 35.69
N SER A 9 -23.22 46.38 36.62
CA SER A 9 -24.03 46.68 37.80
C SER A 9 -23.14 46.59 39.04
N ALA A 10 -23.13 47.63 39.87
CA ALA A 10 -22.60 47.51 41.22
C ALA A 10 -23.71 46.90 42.10
N ASP A 11 -23.36 45.96 42.98
CA ASP A 11 -24.25 45.58 44.06
C ASP A 11 -24.27 46.74 45.07
N ASP A 12 -25.44 47.37 45.19
CA ASP A 12 -25.68 48.54 46.03
C ASP A 12 -25.78 48.14 47.51
N ASP A 13 -24.77 48.49 48.29
CA ASP A 13 -24.89 48.77 49.73
C ASP A 13 -24.00 49.97 50.06
N TRP A 14 -24.45 51.17 49.66
CA TRP A 14 -23.74 52.43 49.92
C TRP A 14 -24.35 53.17 51.11
N THR A 15 -23.58 53.34 52.19
CA THR A 15 -23.92 54.22 53.31
C THR A 15 -23.31 55.61 53.10
N PRO A 16 -24.09 56.71 53.18
CA PRO A 16 -23.54 58.04 52.93
C PRO A 16 -22.60 58.50 54.05
N GLY A 17 -21.42 59.03 53.70
CA GLY A 17 -20.60 59.83 54.61
C GLY A 17 -19.17 59.36 54.88
N ILE A 18 -18.70 58.24 54.29
CA ILE A 18 -17.32 57.77 54.46
C ILE A 18 -16.55 57.95 53.14
N PRO A 19 -15.42 58.69 53.11
CA PRO A 19 -14.57 58.78 51.92
C PRO A 19 -13.86 57.43 51.72
N VAL A 20 -14.34 56.63 50.76
CA VAL A 20 -13.73 55.34 50.42
C VAL A 20 -12.71 55.54 49.31
N SER A 21 -11.42 55.40 49.63
CA SER A 21 -10.40 55.08 48.63
C SER A 21 -10.47 53.57 48.36
N GLY A 22 -11.45 53.15 47.55
CA GLY A 22 -11.66 51.74 47.20
C GLY A 22 -11.21 51.43 45.78
N ALA A 23 -10.39 50.38 45.62
CA ALA A 23 -10.22 49.75 44.31
C ALA A 23 -11.45 48.87 44.03
N ILE A 24 -12.15 49.11 42.92
CA ILE A 24 -13.19 48.19 42.44
C ILE A 24 -12.47 46.94 41.93
N VAL A 25 -12.59 45.83 42.65
CA VAL A 25 -12.02 44.53 42.25
C VAL A 25 -13.09 43.75 41.50
N VAL A 26 -13.05 43.77 40.18
CA VAL A 26 -13.87 42.91 39.33
C VAL A 26 -13.28 41.50 39.37
N ARG A 27 -13.99 40.52 39.95
CA ARG A 27 -13.46 39.17 40.19
C ARG A 27 -13.63 38.20 39.03
N SER A 28 -14.53 38.45 38.09
CA SER A 28 -14.65 37.68 36.85
C SER A 28 -15.59 38.37 35.87
N TYR A 29 -15.39 38.13 34.59
CA TYR A 29 -16.38 38.40 33.55
C TYR A 29 -16.41 37.23 32.57
N ARG A 30 -17.55 37.06 31.91
CA ARG A 30 -17.77 36.00 30.90
C ARG A 30 -18.09 36.68 29.58
N VAL A 31 -17.20 36.54 28.61
CA VAL A 31 -17.51 36.90 27.21
C VAL A 31 -17.94 35.61 26.52
N SER A 32 -19.22 35.50 26.17
CA SER A 32 -19.71 34.42 25.31
C SER A 32 -19.79 34.92 23.87
N SER A 33 -19.00 34.33 22.98
CA SER A 33 -19.15 34.47 21.53
C SER A 33 -19.56 33.12 20.95
N PRO A 34 -20.55 33.06 20.04
CA PRO A 34 -20.93 31.81 19.37
C PRO A 34 -19.83 31.23 18.44
N GLU A 35 -18.72 31.96 18.23
CA GLU A 35 -17.62 31.53 17.35
C GLU A 35 -16.36 31.05 18.11
N LEU A 36 -16.37 31.07 19.45
CA LEU A 36 -15.24 30.66 20.29
C LEU A 36 -15.69 29.63 21.33
N ASP A 37 -15.45 28.35 21.06
CA ASP A 37 -15.53 27.29 22.07
C ASP A 37 -14.33 27.39 23.02
N GLY A 38 -14.41 28.30 23.99
CA GLY A 38 -13.36 28.48 25.00
C GLY A 38 -13.68 29.57 26.02
N THR A 39 -13.22 29.38 27.24
CA THR A 39 -13.34 30.40 28.31
C THR A 39 -12.07 31.25 28.34
N LEU A 40 -12.16 32.54 28.00
CA LEU A 40 -11.07 33.49 28.20
C LEU A 40 -11.11 33.98 29.66
N ALA A 41 -10.25 33.41 30.51
CA ALA A 41 -10.03 33.94 31.86
C ALA A 41 -8.92 34.99 31.83
N ILE A 42 -9.26 36.26 32.02
CA ILE A 42 -8.26 37.32 32.24
C ILE A 42 -8.08 37.48 33.75
N GLY A 43 -6.94 37.02 34.27
CA GLY A 43 -6.51 37.31 35.63
C GLY A 43 -5.76 38.64 35.68
N GLY A 44 -6.31 39.62 36.41
CA GLY A 44 -5.66 40.92 36.63
C GLY A 44 -6.63 41.95 37.21
N SER A 45 -6.10 43.05 37.76
CA SER A 45 -6.89 44.20 38.20
C SER A 45 -6.84 45.32 37.15
N ILE A 46 -8.00 45.86 36.79
CA ILE A 46 -8.08 47.10 36.01
C ILE A 46 -8.12 48.26 37.02
N GLY A 47 -7.02 49.01 37.12
CA GLY A 47 -6.98 50.22 37.93
C GLY A 47 -7.55 51.42 37.15
N ILE A 48 -8.79 51.81 37.43
CA ILE A 48 -9.33 53.08 36.92
C ILE A 48 -8.84 54.19 37.84
N LYS A 49 -7.90 55.01 37.37
CA LYS A 49 -7.47 56.21 38.07
C LYS A 49 -8.47 57.32 37.79
N ILE A 50 -9.36 57.60 38.74
CA ILE A 50 -10.22 58.77 38.69
C ILE A 50 -9.35 59.99 39.07
N PRO A 51 -9.10 60.95 38.17
CA PRO A 51 -8.45 62.20 38.56
C PRO A 51 -9.35 62.88 39.59
N ARG A 52 -8.76 63.38 40.70
CA ARG A 52 -9.46 63.92 41.88
C ARG A 52 -10.78 64.63 41.54
N PRO A 53 -11.89 64.34 42.24
CA PRO A 53 -13.11 65.09 42.05
C PRO A 53 -12.87 66.54 42.52
N GLN A 54 -13.09 67.51 41.64
CA GLN A 54 -13.63 68.79 42.08
C GLN A 54 -14.96 68.50 42.82
N PRO A 55 -15.32 69.23 43.88
CA PRO A 55 -16.54 68.95 44.63
C PRO A 55 -17.75 69.12 43.71
N LEU A 56 -18.31 67.99 43.28
CA LEU A 56 -19.53 67.93 42.48
C LEU A 56 -20.72 67.96 43.43
N ALA A 57 -21.68 68.83 43.15
CA ALA A 57 -22.96 68.89 43.82
C ALA A 57 -23.69 67.53 43.71
N PRO A 58 -24.51 67.15 44.70
CA PRO A 58 -25.19 65.86 44.73
C PRO A 58 -26.40 65.88 43.79
N GLU A 59 -26.16 65.80 42.49
CA GLU A 59 -27.17 65.40 41.52
C GLU A 59 -26.60 64.26 40.67
N ALA A 60 -27.41 63.20 40.51
CA ALA A 60 -27.03 61.91 39.95
C ALA A 60 -26.41 62.03 38.54
N GLY A 61 -25.09 62.13 38.47
CA GLY A 61 -24.33 62.08 37.23
C GLY A 61 -23.92 60.65 36.92
N GLN A 62 -24.48 60.07 35.86
CA GLN A 62 -24.00 58.82 35.29
C GLN A 62 -22.60 59.07 34.68
N PHE A 63 -21.56 58.41 35.19
CA PHE A 63 -20.20 58.54 34.68
C PHE A 63 -19.87 57.33 33.79
N THR A 64 -19.83 57.54 32.47
CA THR A 64 -19.47 56.49 31.51
C THR A 64 -18.00 56.59 31.15
N VAL A 65 -17.19 55.60 31.54
CA VAL A 65 -15.81 55.46 31.05
C VAL A 65 -15.85 54.64 29.76
N GLY A 66 -15.69 55.30 28.62
CA GLY A 66 -15.45 54.62 27.35
C GLY A 66 -13.99 54.17 27.26
N GLY A 67 -13.75 52.86 27.16
CA GLY A 67 -12.44 52.29 26.89
C GLY A 67 -12.56 51.08 25.97
N HIS A 68 -11.63 50.94 25.03
CA HIS A 68 -11.56 49.76 24.17
C HIS A 68 -10.51 48.79 24.73
N LEU A 69 -10.95 47.62 25.19
CA LEU A 69 -10.05 46.50 25.44
C LEU A 69 -9.77 45.81 24.11
N ALA A 70 -8.62 46.10 23.50
CA ALA A 70 -8.16 45.39 22.30
C ALA A 70 -7.47 44.09 22.73
N VAL A 71 -8.18 42.96 22.70
CA VAL A 71 -7.58 41.64 22.85
C VAL A 71 -7.05 41.19 21.49
N ALA A 72 -5.74 41.23 21.30
CA ALA A 72 -5.12 40.66 20.11
C ALA A 72 -4.83 39.17 20.37
N ILE A 73 -5.72 38.29 19.89
CA ILE A 73 -5.42 36.86 19.84
C ILE A 73 -4.41 36.66 18.71
N LYS A 74 -3.16 36.40 19.06
CA LYS A 74 -2.14 36.02 18.08
C LYS A 74 -2.33 34.54 17.75
N VAL A 75 -3.29 34.25 16.87
CA VAL A 75 -3.41 32.91 16.29
C VAL A 75 -2.12 32.66 15.51
N PRO A 76 -1.34 31.60 15.82
CA PRO A 76 -0.17 31.27 15.02
C PRO A 76 -0.63 31.05 13.57
N ALA A 77 0.16 31.52 12.59
CA ALA A 77 -0.21 31.47 11.17
C ALA A 77 -0.52 30.03 10.67
N ALA A 78 -0.02 29.02 11.37
CA ALA A 78 -0.40 27.61 11.26
C ALA A 78 -0.02 26.87 12.55
N ALA A 79 -0.72 25.77 12.85
CA ALA A 79 -0.33 24.79 13.85
C ALA A 79 -0.44 23.39 13.22
N PHE A 80 0.63 22.61 13.31
CA PHE A 80 0.64 21.21 12.86
C PHE A 80 0.89 20.31 14.05
N LYS A 81 0.27 19.13 14.06
CA LYS A 81 0.54 18.10 15.07
C LYS A 81 1.91 17.43 14.87
N ASP A 82 2.36 17.34 13.61
CA ASP A 82 3.52 16.52 13.22
C ASP A 82 4.61 17.27 12.43
N PHE A 83 4.43 18.57 12.16
CA PHE A 83 5.38 19.36 11.38
C PHE A 83 5.78 20.64 12.10
N SER A 84 7.03 21.04 11.91
CA SER A 84 7.50 22.35 12.37
C SER A 84 7.27 23.40 11.28
N HIS A 85 6.85 24.60 11.69
CA HIS A 85 6.68 25.73 10.79
C HIS A 85 7.89 26.65 10.93
N TYR A 86 8.61 26.85 9.82
CA TYR A 86 9.69 27.84 9.75
C TYR A 86 9.50 28.72 8.51
N PRO A 87 9.66 30.04 8.62
CA PRO A 87 9.83 30.89 7.45
C PRO A 87 11.15 30.50 6.78
N TYR A 88 11.10 29.79 5.66
CA TYR A 88 12.30 29.46 4.89
C TYR A 88 12.87 30.75 4.28
N GLN A 89 13.99 31.22 4.81
CA GLN A 89 14.73 32.39 4.31
C GLN A 89 15.96 32.00 3.49
N GLY A 90 16.18 30.69 3.27
CA GLY A 90 17.29 30.19 2.46
C GLY A 90 17.04 30.41 0.97
N VAL A 91 18.11 30.67 0.21
CA VAL A 91 18.09 30.52 -1.25
C VAL A 91 18.47 29.07 -1.53
N ASP A 92 17.63 28.32 -2.27
CA ASP A 92 18.00 26.98 -2.73
C ASP A 92 19.14 27.10 -3.77
N PRO A 93 20.38 26.69 -3.43
CA PRO A 93 21.52 26.89 -4.32
C PRO A 93 21.45 26.02 -5.58
N ALA A 94 20.65 24.95 -5.58
CA ALA A 94 20.49 24.06 -6.72
C ALA A 94 19.25 24.39 -7.57
N MET A 95 18.38 25.31 -7.11
CA MET A 95 17.08 25.64 -7.70
C MET A 95 16.34 24.38 -8.17
N ALA A 96 16.14 23.40 -7.28
CA ALA A 96 15.57 22.11 -7.66
C ALA A 96 14.22 22.31 -8.37
N TRP A 97 14.13 21.88 -9.63
CA TRP A 97 12.94 22.01 -10.46
C TRP A 97 11.92 20.92 -10.10
N PHE A 98 10.63 21.28 -10.11
CA PHE A 98 9.55 20.29 -10.01
C PHE A 98 9.48 19.49 -11.32
N GLY A 99 9.54 18.16 -11.23
CA GLY A 99 9.53 17.28 -12.40
C GLY A 99 8.12 16.93 -12.87
N ILE A 100 7.24 16.56 -11.94
CA ILE A 100 5.85 16.18 -12.21
C ILE A 100 4.97 16.73 -11.09
N ASN A 101 3.82 17.31 -11.42
CA ASN A 101 2.79 17.67 -10.45
C ASN A 101 1.40 17.34 -11.00
N SER A 102 0.39 17.32 -10.14
CA SER A 102 -1.01 17.10 -10.54
C SER A 102 -1.64 18.27 -11.34
N GLY A 103 -0.84 19.15 -11.97
CA GLY A 103 -1.31 20.37 -12.62
C GLY A 103 -1.67 21.49 -11.64
N SER A 104 -2.46 22.47 -12.09
CA SER A 104 -2.89 23.62 -11.30
C SER A 104 -3.50 23.18 -9.97
N LEU A 105 -2.81 23.49 -8.87
CA LEU A 105 -3.24 23.33 -7.49
C LEU A 105 -4.48 24.20 -7.23
N LYS A 106 -5.66 23.77 -7.68
CA LYS A 106 -6.90 24.40 -7.24
C LYS A 106 -7.11 23.95 -5.80
N SER A 107 -7.12 24.91 -4.88
CA SER A 107 -7.70 24.69 -3.54
C SER A 107 -9.04 24.00 -3.75
N ALA A 108 -9.25 22.87 -3.08
CA ALA A 108 -10.52 22.18 -3.14
C ALA A 108 -11.68 23.17 -2.86
N VAL A 109 -12.80 22.97 -3.53
CA VAL A 109 -14.02 23.74 -3.25
C VAL A 109 -14.38 23.55 -1.78
N ALA A 110 -14.89 24.59 -1.13
CA ALA A 110 -15.27 24.55 0.28
C ALA A 110 -16.06 23.27 0.60
N GLY A 111 -15.57 22.49 1.57
CA GLY A 111 -16.19 21.23 2.02
C GLY A 111 -15.54 19.95 1.50
N SER A 112 -14.50 20.01 0.66
CA SER A 112 -13.78 18.82 0.18
C SER A 112 -12.28 18.93 0.41
N TYR A 113 -11.61 17.80 0.65
CA TYR A 113 -10.15 17.70 0.58
C TYR A 113 -9.73 17.32 -0.85
N SER A 114 -8.64 17.91 -1.32
CA SER A 114 -7.93 17.47 -2.53
C SER A 114 -6.53 17.01 -2.13
N ARG A 115 -6.00 15.99 -2.81
CA ARG A 115 -4.64 15.49 -2.58
C ARG A 115 -3.69 15.96 -3.69
N PRO A 116 -3.16 17.19 -3.59
CA PRO A 116 -2.12 17.63 -4.52
C PRO A 116 -0.84 16.83 -4.29
N TYR A 117 -0.07 16.61 -5.36
CA TYR A 117 1.25 16.02 -5.26
C TYR A 117 2.25 16.70 -6.19
N ALA A 118 3.52 16.59 -5.83
CA ALA A 118 4.64 16.93 -6.67
C ALA A 118 5.73 15.87 -6.50
N ALA A 119 6.34 15.47 -7.61
CA ALA A 119 7.55 14.67 -7.63
C ALA A 119 8.74 15.59 -7.97
N PHE A 120 9.79 15.46 -7.20
CA PHE A 120 11.05 16.17 -7.38
C PHE A 120 12.18 15.14 -7.49
N THR A 121 13.14 15.43 -8.34
CA THR A 121 14.41 14.72 -8.37
C THR A 121 15.38 15.52 -7.53
N GLY A 122 16.01 14.89 -6.53
CA GLY A 122 17.03 15.54 -5.72
C GLY A 122 18.17 16.06 -6.61
N PRO A 123 18.78 17.22 -6.30
CA PRO A 123 19.91 17.74 -7.05
C PRO A 123 21.02 16.70 -7.19
N VAL A 124 21.47 16.48 -8.42
CA VAL A 124 22.67 15.70 -8.72
C VAL A 124 23.91 16.59 -8.67
N ASP A 125 25.10 15.98 -8.69
CA ASP A 125 26.36 16.71 -8.74
C ASP A 125 26.40 17.62 -9.98
N TYR A 126 26.65 18.92 -9.80
CA TYR A 126 26.77 19.89 -10.90
C TYR A 126 28.24 20.25 -11.14
N PRO A 127 28.92 19.61 -12.11
CA PRO A 127 30.32 19.86 -12.38
C PRO A 127 30.51 21.24 -13.01
N VAL A 128 31.58 21.94 -12.62
CA VAL A 128 32.02 23.20 -13.23
C VAL A 128 33.40 23.04 -13.88
N SER A 129 33.71 23.90 -14.85
CA SER A 129 35.01 23.89 -15.53
C SER A 129 36.14 24.08 -14.53
N GLY A 130 37.12 23.17 -14.52
CA GLY A 130 38.29 23.25 -13.62
C GLY A 130 38.29 22.26 -12.45
N SER A 131 37.74 21.05 -12.62
CA SER A 131 37.77 19.97 -11.61
C SER A 131 37.06 20.27 -10.29
N GLY A 132 35.87 20.87 -10.35
CA GLY A 132 35.03 21.15 -9.18
C GLY A 132 33.55 20.95 -9.43
N TYR A 133 32.75 21.13 -8.38
CA TYR A 133 31.29 21.12 -8.45
C TYR A 133 30.75 22.45 -7.90
N ALA A 134 29.79 23.07 -8.58
CA ALA A 134 29.08 24.24 -8.02
C ALA A 134 28.24 23.82 -6.80
N TRP A 135 27.65 22.63 -6.87
CA TRP A 135 27.04 21.93 -5.76
C TRP A 135 27.16 20.42 -5.94
N LYS A 136 27.21 19.70 -4.83
CA LYS A 136 27.19 18.24 -4.78
C LYS A 136 25.76 17.74 -4.61
N ARG A 137 25.58 16.44 -4.85
CA ARG A 137 24.33 15.72 -4.58
C ARG A 137 23.79 16.05 -3.19
N ALA A 138 22.51 16.38 -3.13
CA ALA A 138 21.86 16.67 -1.86
C ALA A 138 21.83 15.42 -0.96
N ALA A 139 22.33 15.54 0.27
CA ALA A 139 22.16 14.51 1.31
C ALA A 139 20.78 14.61 1.99
N TYR A 140 20.19 15.80 1.99
CA TYR A 140 18.90 16.11 2.60
C TYR A 140 18.14 17.09 1.72
N ALA A 141 16.81 17.01 1.77
CA ALA A 141 15.92 17.98 1.12
C ALA A 141 14.90 18.51 2.15
N SER A 142 14.57 19.79 2.04
CA SER A 142 13.45 20.40 2.76
C SER A 142 12.32 20.62 1.77
N VAL A 143 11.20 19.94 1.97
CA VAL A 143 10.01 20.07 1.13
C VAL A 143 8.88 20.67 1.95
N GLY A 144 8.15 21.61 1.37
CA GLY A 144 7.07 22.30 2.07
C GLY A 144 5.98 22.80 1.12
N PHE A 145 4.85 23.18 1.71
CA PHE A 145 3.71 23.74 1.01
C PHE A 145 3.69 25.26 1.18
N LYS A 146 3.35 25.98 0.11
CA LYS A 146 3.12 27.43 0.15
C LYS A 146 1.66 27.71 -0.21
N PHE A 147 0.93 28.31 0.72
CA PHE A 147 -0.35 28.93 0.41
C PHE A 147 -0.10 30.31 -0.21
N ALA A 148 -0.43 30.48 -1.49
CA ALA A 148 -0.28 31.73 -2.22
C ALA A 148 -1.64 32.40 -2.43
N SER A 149 -1.65 33.74 -2.48
CA SER A 149 -2.85 34.54 -2.80
C SER A 149 -4.06 34.26 -1.92
N MET A 150 -3.82 33.94 -0.64
CA MET A 150 -4.86 33.77 0.37
C MET A 150 -5.56 35.11 0.63
N SER A 151 -6.87 35.17 0.42
CA SER A 151 -7.67 36.34 0.81
C SER A 151 -7.53 36.58 2.32
N ALA A 152 -7.50 37.85 2.71
CA ALA A 152 -7.44 38.24 4.13
C ALA A 152 -8.55 37.53 4.93
N ASN A 153 -8.20 37.06 6.14
CA ASN A 153 -9.09 36.36 7.07
C ASN A 153 -9.66 35.03 6.56
N LYS A 154 -9.01 34.38 5.58
CA LYS A 154 -9.30 33.01 5.18
C LYS A 154 -8.23 32.04 5.68
N HIS A 155 -8.63 30.79 5.89
CA HIS A 155 -7.73 29.70 6.26
C HIS A 155 -7.77 28.60 5.19
N GLN A 156 -6.67 27.84 5.10
CA GLN A 156 -6.63 26.56 4.39
C GLN A 156 -6.18 25.50 5.40
N ILE A 157 -6.72 24.29 5.23
CA ILE A 157 -6.38 23.16 6.09
C ILE A 157 -5.46 22.26 5.28
N LEU A 158 -4.32 21.91 5.88
CA LEU A 158 -3.43 20.88 5.37
C LEU A 158 -3.51 19.70 6.33
N ASP A 159 -3.74 18.52 5.77
CA ASP A 159 -3.78 17.26 6.50
C ASP A 159 -3.15 16.17 5.63
N ALA A 160 -2.81 15.03 6.23
CA ALA A 160 -2.35 13.84 5.52
C ALA A 160 -1.13 14.07 4.61
N VAL A 161 -0.11 14.75 5.14
CA VAL A 161 1.15 15.00 4.42
C VAL A 161 1.99 13.72 4.36
N GLN A 162 2.27 13.25 3.15
CA GLN A 162 3.10 12.07 2.89
C GLN A 162 4.31 12.44 2.02
N PHE A 163 5.46 11.87 2.38
CA PHE A 163 6.69 11.91 1.59
C PHE A 163 7.15 10.48 1.33
N GLU A 164 7.40 10.14 0.08
CA GLU A 164 7.83 8.81 -0.33
C GLU A 164 8.71 8.87 -1.59
N PRO A 165 9.56 7.87 -1.83
CA PRO A 165 10.12 7.64 -3.16
C PRO A 165 8.98 7.37 -4.16
N LEU A 166 9.04 8.01 -5.34
CA LEU A 166 8.06 7.73 -6.38
C LEU A 166 8.12 6.24 -6.77
N PRO A 167 7.00 5.49 -6.71
CA PRO A 167 7.01 4.08 -7.08
C PRO A 167 7.45 3.88 -8.54
N LEU A 168 8.25 2.85 -8.79
CA LEU A 168 8.73 2.51 -10.14
C LEU A 168 7.55 2.34 -11.11
N GLY A 169 7.55 3.11 -12.20
CA GLY A 169 6.50 3.05 -13.23
C GLY A 169 5.20 3.79 -12.89
N SER A 170 5.10 4.44 -11.71
CA SER A 170 3.93 5.24 -11.34
C SER A 170 4.00 6.67 -11.89
N THR A 171 2.84 7.24 -12.22
CA THR A 171 2.69 8.66 -12.59
C THR A 171 2.36 9.56 -11.39
N GLY A 172 2.22 9.00 -10.19
CA GLY A 172 1.88 9.74 -8.97
C GLY A 172 2.25 9.00 -7.67
N PRO A 173 1.98 9.61 -6.50
CA PRO A 173 2.24 9.00 -5.20
C PRO A 173 1.37 7.74 -4.99
N SER A 174 1.79 6.88 -4.07
CA SER A 174 0.95 5.80 -3.55
C SER A 174 -0.25 6.36 -2.79
N ASN A 175 -1.19 5.52 -2.36
CA ASN A 175 -2.28 5.95 -1.47
C ASN A 175 -1.74 6.54 -0.17
N TYR A 176 -2.48 7.46 0.45
CA TYR A 176 -2.04 8.04 1.71
C TYR A 176 -1.96 6.95 2.78
N GLN A 177 -0.87 6.93 3.53
CA GLN A 177 -0.61 6.08 4.68
C GLN A 177 -0.52 6.99 5.89
N ASN A 178 -1.19 6.66 7.01
CA ASN A 178 -1.07 7.51 8.18
C ASN A 178 0.39 7.53 8.65
N ALA A 179 0.84 8.70 9.09
CA ALA A 179 2.15 8.82 9.71
C ALA A 179 2.25 7.83 10.88
N ARG A 180 3.38 7.12 10.97
CA ARG A 180 3.68 6.16 12.06
C ARG A 180 2.80 4.91 12.06
N GLU A 181 2.60 4.31 10.88
CA GLU A 181 2.02 2.97 10.76
C GLU A 181 3.08 1.90 10.51
N ILE A 182 2.98 0.77 11.21
CA ILE A 182 3.76 -0.43 10.89
C ILE A 182 2.95 -1.26 9.89
N GLN A 183 3.51 -1.49 8.71
CA GLN A 183 2.98 -2.43 7.73
C GLN A 183 3.74 -3.75 7.83
N VAL A 184 3.00 -4.83 8.07
CA VAL A 184 3.57 -6.17 8.22
C VAL A 184 3.05 -7.05 7.09
N ILE A 185 3.96 -7.63 6.32
CA ILE A 185 3.64 -8.65 5.32
C ILE A 185 4.09 -9.99 5.88
N ILE A 186 3.16 -10.93 6.01
CA ILE A 186 3.46 -12.27 6.50
C ILE A 186 3.86 -13.15 5.33
N LYS A 187 5.07 -13.71 5.41
CA LYS A 187 5.55 -14.67 4.41
C LYS A 187 4.80 -15.99 4.58
N PRO A 188 4.32 -16.60 3.48
CA PRO A 188 3.66 -17.90 3.56
C PRO A 188 4.65 -18.99 3.93
N THR A 189 4.15 -20.06 4.54
CA THR A 189 4.91 -21.31 4.73
C THR A 189 5.24 -21.92 3.36
N ARG A 190 4.30 -21.81 2.41
CA ARG A 190 4.42 -22.32 1.04
C ARG A 190 3.71 -21.40 0.05
N LEU A 191 4.31 -21.21 -1.13
CA LEU A 191 3.76 -20.38 -2.21
C LEU A 191 3.77 -21.17 -3.51
N ASN A 192 2.58 -21.42 -4.06
CA ASN A 192 2.42 -21.95 -5.41
C ASN A 192 2.41 -20.78 -6.40
N TYR A 193 3.48 -20.66 -7.20
CA TYR A 193 3.64 -19.63 -8.21
C TYR A 193 2.78 -19.86 -9.47
N ALA A 194 2.15 -21.03 -9.61
CA ALA A 194 1.24 -21.30 -10.73
C ALA A 194 -0.11 -20.57 -10.55
N THR A 195 -0.54 -19.86 -11.59
CA THR A 195 -1.91 -19.35 -11.70
C THR A 195 -2.82 -20.42 -12.29
N ASN A 196 -4.08 -20.47 -11.86
CA ASN A 196 -5.04 -21.51 -12.30
C ASN A 196 -4.47 -22.94 -12.13
N PRO A 197 -3.98 -23.31 -10.93
CA PRO A 197 -3.18 -24.51 -10.74
C PRO A 197 -3.96 -25.84 -10.94
N ASN A 198 -5.27 -25.84 -10.67
CA ASN A 198 -6.19 -26.97 -10.87
C ASN A 198 -7.10 -26.82 -12.11
N MET A 199 -6.80 -25.87 -12.99
CA MET A 199 -7.53 -25.65 -14.26
C MET A 199 -9.00 -25.25 -14.11
N GLU A 200 -9.51 -24.86 -12.94
CA GLU A 200 -10.92 -24.53 -12.73
C GLU A 200 -11.39 -23.23 -13.42
N SER A 201 -10.49 -22.50 -14.09
CA SER A 201 -10.81 -21.33 -14.95
C SER A 201 -10.43 -21.52 -16.42
N GLY A 202 -10.60 -22.74 -16.93
CA GLY A 202 -10.29 -23.11 -18.30
C GLY A 202 -8.79 -23.11 -18.58
N ILE A 203 -8.39 -22.59 -19.74
CA ILE A 203 -6.96 -22.56 -20.16
C ILE A 203 -6.23 -21.28 -19.74
N SER A 204 -6.89 -20.37 -19.02
CA SER A 204 -6.34 -19.06 -18.64
C SER A 204 -5.05 -19.23 -17.83
N GLY A 205 -4.02 -18.44 -18.16
CA GLY A 205 -2.70 -18.52 -17.54
C GLY A 205 -1.74 -19.54 -18.18
N TYR A 206 -2.21 -20.36 -19.13
CA TYR A 206 -1.41 -21.36 -19.84
C TYR A 206 -1.28 -21.02 -21.32
N GLY A 207 -0.09 -21.24 -21.87
CA GLY A 207 0.22 -21.08 -23.29
C GLY A 207 0.64 -22.40 -23.92
N SER A 208 0.32 -22.62 -25.20
CA SER A 208 0.85 -23.77 -25.94
C SER A 208 2.31 -23.53 -26.33
N THR A 209 3.06 -24.63 -26.46
CA THR A 209 4.39 -24.65 -27.07
C THR A 209 4.38 -25.45 -28.36
N GLY A 210 5.22 -25.05 -29.32
CA GLY A 210 5.30 -25.71 -30.62
C GLY A 210 3.96 -25.66 -31.36
N GLN A 211 3.48 -26.83 -31.79
CA GLN A 211 2.22 -26.97 -32.55
C GLN A 211 1.06 -27.52 -31.70
N ALA A 212 1.19 -27.52 -30.37
CA ALA A 212 0.14 -28.02 -29.49
C ALA A 212 -1.09 -27.10 -29.45
N THR A 213 -2.26 -27.69 -29.25
CA THR A 213 -3.51 -26.99 -28.92
C THR A 213 -3.97 -27.35 -27.51
N LEU A 214 -4.57 -26.38 -26.82
CA LEU A 214 -5.04 -26.50 -25.44
C LEU A 214 -6.55 -26.40 -25.38
N ALA A 215 -7.18 -27.21 -24.51
CA ALA A 215 -8.60 -27.11 -24.19
C ALA A 215 -8.84 -27.52 -22.73
N ALA A 216 -9.88 -26.97 -22.11
CA ALA A 216 -10.40 -27.51 -20.86
C ALA A 216 -11.15 -28.83 -21.15
N ASP A 217 -11.02 -29.82 -20.27
CA ASP A 217 -11.63 -31.13 -20.44
C ASP A 217 -12.11 -31.70 -19.09
N ALA A 218 -13.26 -32.39 -19.09
CA ALA A 218 -13.85 -32.95 -17.87
C ALA A 218 -13.05 -34.13 -17.28
N TYR A 219 -12.02 -34.64 -17.98
CA TYR A 219 -11.12 -35.66 -17.46
C TYR A 219 -10.09 -35.05 -16.50
N HIS A 220 -10.41 -34.95 -15.22
CA HIS A 220 -9.60 -34.26 -14.22
C HIS A 220 -9.03 -35.18 -13.13
N TRP A 221 -7.96 -34.74 -12.46
CA TRP A 221 -7.43 -35.34 -11.24
C TRP A 221 -8.11 -34.77 -10.01
N GLN A 222 -8.23 -33.45 -9.94
CA GLN A 222 -8.90 -32.68 -8.88
C GLN A 222 -9.90 -31.69 -9.50
N GLY A 223 -10.88 -31.25 -8.71
CA GLY A 223 -11.86 -30.25 -9.19
C GLY A 223 -12.86 -30.82 -10.19
N THR A 224 -13.13 -30.05 -11.25
CA THR A 224 -14.12 -30.36 -12.27
C THR A 224 -13.52 -30.50 -13.67
N GLN A 225 -12.33 -29.94 -13.92
CA GLN A 225 -11.70 -29.98 -15.24
C GLN A 225 -10.17 -30.07 -15.18
N SER A 226 -9.54 -30.42 -16.30
CA SER A 226 -8.09 -30.37 -16.48
C SER A 226 -7.74 -29.72 -17.82
N LEU A 227 -6.45 -29.50 -18.04
CA LEU A 227 -5.92 -28.99 -19.29
C LEU A 227 -5.60 -30.16 -20.23
N LYS A 228 -6.42 -30.34 -21.25
CA LYS A 228 -6.12 -31.25 -22.35
C LYS A 228 -5.19 -30.59 -23.36
N VAL A 229 -4.19 -31.35 -23.76
CA VAL A 229 -3.13 -30.93 -24.66
C VAL A 229 -3.11 -31.88 -25.83
N THR A 230 -3.26 -31.35 -27.04
CA THR A 230 -3.23 -32.13 -28.27
C THR A 230 -2.06 -31.68 -29.13
N VAL A 231 -1.11 -32.59 -29.36
CA VAL A 231 0.01 -32.40 -30.27
C VAL A 231 -0.32 -33.14 -31.57
N PRO A 232 -0.45 -32.43 -32.71
CA PRO A 232 -0.83 -33.05 -33.97
C PRO A 232 0.25 -34.02 -34.45
N SER A 233 -0.15 -35.07 -35.18
CA SER A 233 0.80 -36.03 -35.78
C SER A 233 1.84 -35.37 -36.70
N THR A 234 1.49 -34.23 -37.28
CA THR A 234 2.32 -33.38 -38.14
C THR A 234 3.29 -32.48 -37.37
N ALA A 235 3.34 -32.56 -36.04
CA ALA A 235 4.28 -31.78 -35.24
C ALA A 235 5.73 -32.00 -35.72
N THR A 236 6.48 -30.92 -35.89
CA THR A 236 7.87 -30.91 -36.37
C THR A 236 8.90 -30.73 -35.26
N ALA A 237 8.46 -30.36 -34.06
CA ALA A 237 9.28 -30.16 -32.88
C ALA A 237 8.53 -30.58 -31.61
N ASP A 238 9.25 -30.66 -30.49
CA ASP A 238 8.66 -30.84 -29.17
C ASP A 238 7.58 -29.79 -28.92
N SER A 239 6.40 -30.24 -28.49
CA SER A 239 5.20 -29.40 -28.36
C SER A 239 4.42 -29.79 -27.11
N GLY A 240 3.72 -28.84 -26.50
CA GLY A 240 2.99 -29.09 -25.27
C GLY A 240 2.46 -27.82 -24.62
N ILE A 241 2.73 -27.67 -23.33
CA ILE A 241 2.20 -26.57 -22.50
C ILE A 241 3.31 -25.78 -21.84
N SER A 242 2.97 -24.54 -21.51
CA SER A 242 3.75 -23.64 -20.66
C SER A 242 2.83 -22.88 -19.71
N VAL A 243 3.36 -22.55 -18.55
CA VAL A 243 2.82 -21.57 -17.60
C VAL A 243 3.93 -20.58 -17.27
N GLN A 244 3.58 -19.31 -17.20
CA GLN A 244 4.53 -18.27 -16.82
C GLN A 244 4.50 -18.09 -15.31
N ALA A 245 5.57 -18.50 -14.61
CA ALA A 245 5.76 -18.18 -13.21
C ALA A 245 6.31 -16.76 -13.08
N THR A 246 5.68 -15.93 -12.26
CA THR A 246 6.08 -14.53 -12.02
C THR A 246 6.37 -14.30 -10.54
N GLY A 247 7.30 -13.40 -10.24
CA GLY A 247 7.74 -13.12 -8.87
C GLY A 247 8.80 -14.07 -8.35
N LEU A 248 9.49 -14.81 -9.24
CA LEU A 248 10.62 -15.64 -8.86
C LEU A 248 11.80 -14.77 -8.41
N ILE A 249 12.67 -15.33 -7.57
CA ILE A 249 13.90 -14.69 -7.12
C ILE A 249 15.07 -15.27 -7.93
N PRO A 250 15.74 -14.47 -8.78
CA PRO A 250 16.88 -14.95 -9.55
C PRO A 250 17.95 -15.59 -8.66
N GLY A 251 18.49 -16.74 -9.09
CA GLY A 251 19.49 -17.52 -8.35
C GLY A 251 18.91 -18.49 -7.32
N ARG A 252 17.60 -18.45 -7.02
CA ARG A 252 16.95 -19.45 -6.17
C ARG A 252 16.52 -20.69 -6.97
N THR A 253 16.47 -21.82 -6.28
CA THR A 253 16.03 -23.11 -6.85
C THR A 253 14.55 -23.31 -6.62
N TYR A 254 13.86 -23.73 -7.67
CA TYR A 254 12.42 -24.00 -7.69
C TYR A 254 12.15 -25.38 -8.27
N THR A 255 11.01 -25.95 -7.91
CA THR A 255 10.51 -27.20 -8.49
C THR A 255 9.10 -26.97 -9.03
N MET A 256 8.91 -27.22 -10.33
CA MET A 256 7.59 -27.32 -10.96
C MET A 256 7.18 -28.79 -10.99
N SER A 257 5.95 -29.11 -10.59
CA SER A 257 5.36 -30.44 -10.69
C SER A 257 3.91 -30.36 -11.15
N ALA A 258 3.41 -31.41 -11.80
CA ALA A 258 2.00 -31.52 -12.14
C ALA A 258 1.56 -32.98 -12.21
N LYS A 259 0.27 -33.22 -12.04
CA LYS A 259 -0.36 -34.50 -12.37
C LYS A 259 -0.60 -34.56 -13.86
N VAL A 260 -0.11 -35.62 -14.49
CA VAL A 260 -0.20 -35.85 -15.92
C VAL A 260 -0.88 -37.19 -16.17
N ALA A 261 -1.83 -37.23 -17.11
CA ALA A 261 -2.38 -38.46 -17.66
C ALA A 261 -2.18 -38.47 -19.18
N ILE A 262 -1.94 -39.63 -19.80
CA ILE A 262 -1.73 -39.73 -21.25
C ILE A 262 -2.77 -40.62 -21.93
N ALA A 263 -3.11 -40.26 -23.17
CA ALA A 263 -3.89 -41.12 -24.05
C ALA A 263 -3.02 -42.25 -24.61
N GLN A 264 -3.68 -43.29 -25.11
CA GLN A 264 -2.97 -44.34 -25.85
C GLN A 264 -2.32 -43.75 -27.11
N GLY A 265 -1.06 -44.12 -27.37
CA GLY A 265 -0.32 -43.62 -28.54
C GLY A 265 0.37 -42.28 -28.32
N CYS A 266 0.20 -41.65 -27.14
CA CYS A 266 0.95 -40.46 -26.76
C CYS A 266 2.45 -40.77 -26.67
N GLY A 267 3.29 -39.90 -27.23
CA GLY A 267 4.73 -39.93 -27.02
C GLY A 267 5.12 -39.66 -25.58
N ASP A 268 6.40 -39.79 -25.28
CA ASP A 268 6.95 -39.52 -23.97
C ASP A 268 6.83 -38.03 -23.62
N ILE A 269 6.59 -37.73 -22.35
CA ILE A 269 6.43 -36.36 -21.85
C ILE A 269 7.62 -36.00 -20.97
N ALA A 270 8.20 -34.82 -21.23
CA ALA A 270 9.29 -34.25 -20.45
C ALA A 270 8.95 -32.85 -19.95
N PRO A 271 9.13 -32.57 -18.64
CA PRO A 271 9.06 -31.22 -18.11
C PRO A 271 10.30 -30.39 -18.51
N TRP A 272 10.14 -29.07 -18.55
CA TRP A 272 11.19 -28.13 -18.96
C TRP A 272 11.03 -26.77 -18.26
N SER A 273 12.10 -25.96 -18.30
CA SER A 273 12.10 -24.58 -17.80
C SER A 273 12.97 -23.68 -18.69
N GLY A 274 12.58 -22.41 -18.87
CA GLY A 274 13.38 -21.40 -19.58
C GLY A 274 12.83 -20.92 -20.92
N THR A 275 13.70 -20.49 -21.82
CA THR A 275 13.37 -20.11 -23.20
C THR A 275 13.95 -21.15 -24.13
N GLY A 276 13.09 -22.00 -24.69
CA GLY A 276 13.49 -23.12 -25.55
C GLY A 276 13.31 -24.48 -24.88
N SER A 277 13.38 -25.53 -25.69
CA SER A 277 13.18 -26.93 -25.30
C SER A 277 14.37 -27.52 -24.52
N THR A 278 15.11 -26.71 -23.77
CA THR A 278 16.24 -27.20 -22.96
C THR A 278 15.66 -28.05 -21.84
N GLN A 279 15.55 -29.35 -22.09
CA GLN A 279 15.05 -30.34 -21.15
C GLN A 279 15.99 -30.36 -19.93
N LEU A 280 15.50 -29.85 -18.81
CA LEU A 280 16.16 -29.91 -17.52
C LEU A 280 15.26 -30.81 -16.67
N GLY A 281 15.66 -32.04 -16.35
CA GLY A 281 14.90 -32.86 -15.40
C GLY A 281 14.95 -34.37 -15.63
N ALA A 282 15.09 -35.10 -14.52
CA ALA A 282 15.26 -36.55 -14.44
C ALA A 282 13.96 -37.36 -14.58
N ALA A 283 12.77 -36.73 -14.52
CA ALA A 283 11.49 -37.42 -14.58
C ALA A 283 10.88 -37.35 -15.99
N LYS A 284 10.99 -38.45 -16.74
CA LYS A 284 10.31 -38.64 -18.03
C LYS A 284 9.22 -39.70 -17.86
N TRP A 285 8.02 -39.45 -18.40
CA TRP A 285 7.07 -40.55 -18.56
C TRP A 285 7.33 -41.25 -19.88
N THR A 286 7.91 -42.45 -19.80
CA THR A 286 8.02 -43.35 -20.96
C THR A 286 6.76 -44.22 -21.11
N GLN A 287 6.20 -44.30 -22.31
CA GLN A 287 4.97 -45.08 -22.58
C GLN A 287 5.05 -46.56 -22.14
N ALA A 288 6.26 -47.14 -22.07
CA ALA A 288 6.51 -48.53 -21.66
C ALA A 288 6.33 -48.82 -20.15
N ALA A 289 6.26 -47.79 -19.29
CA ALA A 289 6.13 -47.98 -17.85
C ALA A 289 4.68 -48.35 -17.49
N SER A 290 4.39 -49.65 -17.45
CA SER A 290 3.18 -50.35 -16.96
C SER A 290 1.90 -49.51 -16.91
N ARG A 291 1.02 -49.76 -17.91
CA ARG A 291 -0.39 -49.39 -17.88
C ARG A 291 -1.07 -50.24 -16.80
N VAL A 292 -2.06 -49.64 -16.13
CA VAL A 292 -3.00 -50.25 -15.17
C VAL A 292 -2.63 -50.00 -13.71
N ASP A 293 -3.05 -48.85 -13.18
CA ASP A 293 -3.70 -48.84 -11.87
C ASP A 293 -5.18 -49.19 -12.13
N PRO A 294 -5.67 -50.34 -11.64
CA PRO A 294 -7.01 -50.82 -11.93
C PRO A 294 -8.13 -50.10 -11.14
N LYS A 295 -7.82 -49.10 -10.30
CA LYS A 295 -8.85 -48.42 -9.51
C LYS A 295 -8.90 -46.90 -9.57
N ASN A 296 -7.87 -46.19 -10.04
CA ASN A 296 -7.90 -44.73 -10.09
C ASN A 296 -7.21 -44.19 -11.35
N LYS A 297 -7.83 -43.14 -11.91
CA LYS A 297 -7.45 -42.37 -13.11
C LYS A 297 -5.91 -42.33 -13.31
N ARG A 298 -5.43 -42.54 -14.56
CA ARG A 298 -4.03 -42.77 -14.98
C ARG A 298 -3.07 -41.57 -14.77
N TRP A 299 -3.11 -40.90 -13.62
CA TRP A 299 -2.32 -39.72 -13.33
C TRP A 299 -0.98 -40.08 -12.69
N ARG A 300 0.09 -39.42 -13.13
CA ARG A 300 1.43 -39.50 -12.57
C ARG A 300 1.98 -38.10 -12.31
N THR A 301 2.78 -37.95 -11.28
CA THR A 301 3.49 -36.68 -11.06
C THR A 301 4.71 -36.62 -11.98
N LEU A 302 4.78 -35.60 -12.83
CA LEU A 302 6.01 -35.20 -13.52
C LEU A 302 6.53 -33.89 -12.93
N TYR A 303 7.85 -33.70 -12.92
CA TYR A 303 8.46 -32.53 -12.30
C TYR A 303 9.82 -32.16 -12.91
N VAL A 304 10.16 -30.88 -12.79
CA VAL A 304 11.48 -30.31 -13.08
C VAL A 304 11.92 -29.44 -11.91
N THR A 305 13.18 -29.59 -11.52
CA THR A 305 13.86 -28.65 -10.61
C THR A 305 14.78 -27.76 -11.44
N PHE A 306 14.73 -26.45 -11.21
CA PHE A 306 15.48 -25.45 -11.97
C PHE A 306 15.92 -24.29 -11.07
N THR A 307 16.94 -23.55 -11.51
CA THR A 307 17.35 -22.29 -10.88
C THR A 307 16.78 -21.13 -11.68
N ALA A 308 16.06 -20.22 -11.03
CA ALA A 308 15.46 -19.07 -11.71
C ALA A 308 16.54 -18.14 -12.25
N SER A 309 16.53 -17.90 -13.57
CA SER A 309 17.44 -16.95 -14.22
C SER A 309 16.92 -15.51 -14.25
N SER A 310 15.62 -15.32 -14.03
CA SER A 310 14.95 -14.03 -13.94
C SER A 310 13.72 -14.11 -13.02
N SER A 311 13.05 -12.99 -12.76
CA SER A 311 11.82 -12.95 -11.96
C SER A 311 10.58 -13.48 -12.68
N SER A 312 10.69 -13.77 -13.97
CA SER A 312 9.64 -14.40 -14.77
C SER A 312 10.19 -15.50 -15.66
N LEU A 313 9.66 -16.71 -15.53
CA LEU A 313 10.13 -17.85 -16.31
C LEU A 313 8.95 -18.66 -16.82
N ASN A 314 9.03 -19.09 -18.08
CA ASN A 314 8.14 -20.13 -18.58
C ASN A 314 8.65 -21.49 -18.11
N VAL A 315 7.74 -22.28 -17.56
CA VAL A 315 7.95 -23.68 -17.19
C VAL A 315 6.81 -24.51 -17.75
N GLY A 316 7.05 -25.77 -18.08
CA GLY A 316 6.04 -26.52 -18.81
C GLY A 316 6.38 -27.98 -19.02
N MET A 317 5.60 -28.61 -19.91
CA MET A 317 5.75 -30.01 -20.27
C MET A 317 5.50 -30.18 -21.77
N ASN A 318 6.41 -30.88 -22.44
CA ASN A 318 6.31 -31.16 -23.86
C ASN A 318 6.25 -32.67 -24.12
N VAL A 319 5.51 -33.05 -25.16
CA VAL A 319 5.67 -34.35 -25.81
C VAL A 319 6.94 -34.31 -26.63
N LEU A 320 7.77 -35.35 -26.49
CA LEU A 320 9.00 -35.51 -27.23
C LEU A 320 8.70 -36.00 -28.64
N LYS A 321 8.97 -35.17 -29.66
CA LYS A 321 8.61 -35.50 -31.04
C LYS A 321 9.23 -36.82 -31.50
N SER A 322 10.47 -37.09 -31.07
CA SER A 322 11.21 -38.32 -31.41
C SER A 322 10.58 -39.61 -30.90
N THR A 323 9.61 -39.52 -29.97
CA THR A 323 8.96 -40.67 -29.34
C THR A 323 7.49 -40.82 -29.76
N MET A 324 6.98 -39.88 -30.55
CA MET A 324 5.61 -39.95 -31.05
C MET A 324 5.47 -41.08 -32.07
N ALA A 325 4.41 -41.87 -31.95
CA ALA A 325 4.07 -42.85 -32.97
C ALA A 325 3.75 -42.17 -34.31
N ALA A 326 4.30 -42.69 -35.41
CA ALA A 326 4.11 -42.14 -36.74
C ALA A 326 2.62 -42.10 -37.12
N GLY A 327 2.16 -40.96 -37.65
CA GLY A 327 0.78 -40.76 -38.09
C GLY A 327 -0.24 -40.55 -36.96
N LEU A 328 0.14 -40.63 -35.69
CA LEU A 328 -0.76 -40.45 -34.55
C LEU A 328 -0.52 -39.13 -33.83
N SER A 329 -1.62 -38.46 -33.45
CA SER A 329 -1.56 -37.30 -32.55
C SER A 329 -1.29 -37.77 -31.13
N SER A 330 -0.52 -37.00 -30.38
CA SER A 330 -0.30 -37.24 -28.94
C SER A 330 -1.26 -36.39 -28.13
N ILE A 331 -1.97 -37.03 -27.20
CA ILE A 331 -2.93 -36.36 -26.31
C ILE A 331 -2.53 -36.69 -24.87
N PHE A 332 -2.46 -35.65 -24.04
CA PHE A 332 -2.29 -35.78 -22.60
C PHE A 332 -3.10 -34.71 -21.86
N TRP A 333 -3.28 -34.94 -20.57
CA TRP A 333 -3.98 -34.05 -19.65
C TRP A 333 -3.05 -33.63 -18.53
N VAL A 334 -3.14 -32.37 -18.11
CA VAL A 334 -2.38 -31.81 -16.99
C VAL A 334 -3.33 -31.17 -15.99
N ASP A 335 -3.08 -31.43 -14.72
CA ASP A 335 -3.84 -30.92 -13.59
C ASP A 335 -2.92 -30.80 -12.36
N GLY A 336 -3.35 -30.08 -11.34
CA GLY A 336 -2.62 -29.92 -10.07
C GLY A 336 -1.20 -29.40 -10.26
N VAL A 337 -1.03 -28.30 -10.98
CA VAL A 337 0.27 -27.66 -11.24
C VAL A 337 0.74 -26.93 -10.00
N LEU A 338 1.95 -27.28 -9.55
CA LEU A 338 2.60 -26.73 -8.36
C LEU A 338 3.99 -26.23 -8.74
N ILE A 339 4.26 -24.95 -8.51
CA ILE A 339 5.58 -24.35 -8.67
C ILE A 339 5.96 -23.75 -7.32
N GLU A 340 7.00 -24.28 -6.67
CA GLU A 340 7.43 -23.83 -5.34
C GLU A 340 8.94 -23.62 -5.26
N GLU A 341 9.40 -22.77 -4.35
CA GLU A 341 10.82 -22.69 -3.98
C GLU A 341 11.25 -23.98 -3.27
N GLY A 342 12.37 -24.56 -3.72
CA GLY A 342 12.91 -25.81 -3.20
C GLY A 342 13.33 -26.81 -4.29
N ALA A 343 14.11 -27.80 -3.89
CA ALA A 343 14.65 -28.83 -4.78
C ALA A 343 13.85 -30.16 -4.77
N SER A 344 12.79 -30.24 -3.97
CA SER A 344 12.01 -31.45 -3.79
C SER A 344 10.57 -31.22 -4.20
N VAL A 345 9.97 -32.24 -4.82
CA VAL A 345 8.53 -32.28 -5.07
C VAL A 345 7.79 -32.39 -3.73
N ARG A 346 6.69 -31.65 -3.60
CA ARG A 346 5.79 -31.67 -2.44
C ARG A 346 4.36 -31.96 -2.90
N ASP A 347 3.49 -32.21 -1.94
CA ASP A 347 2.07 -32.43 -2.24
C ASP A 347 1.42 -31.16 -2.78
N TYR A 348 0.56 -31.35 -3.79
CA TYR A 348 -0.19 -30.28 -4.44
C TYR A 348 -1.04 -29.49 -3.43
N PHE A 349 -1.11 -28.17 -3.61
CA PHE A 349 -2.11 -27.33 -2.97
C PHE A 349 -2.53 -26.14 -3.83
N ASP A 350 -3.72 -25.62 -3.54
CA ASP A 350 -4.22 -24.34 -4.04
C ASP A 350 -5.03 -23.58 -2.98
N GLY A 351 -5.49 -22.38 -3.33
CA GLY A 351 -6.22 -21.49 -2.43
C GLY A 351 -7.64 -21.95 -2.07
N SER A 352 -8.10 -23.11 -2.55
CA SER A 352 -9.44 -23.67 -2.29
C SER A 352 -9.41 -24.89 -1.36
N MET A 353 -8.24 -25.26 -0.82
CA MET A 353 -8.06 -26.50 -0.04
C MET A 353 -8.40 -26.42 1.46
N GLY A 354 -8.92 -25.29 1.95
CA GLY A 354 -9.33 -25.12 3.34
C GLY A 354 -8.89 -23.79 3.94
N GLU A 355 -8.97 -23.69 5.27
CA GLU A 355 -8.81 -22.43 6.00
C GLU A 355 -7.37 -21.87 5.99
N ASP A 356 -6.38 -22.75 5.89
CA ASP A 356 -4.95 -22.39 5.84
C ASP A 356 -4.48 -21.96 4.44
N TYR A 357 -5.36 -22.05 3.45
CA TYR A 357 -5.06 -21.83 2.04
C TYR A 357 -5.76 -20.58 1.53
N LEU A 358 -4.99 -19.67 0.94
CA LEU A 358 -5.48 -18.39 0.46
C LEU A 358 -5.12 -18.21 -1.02
N TRP A 359 -6.05 -17.62 -1.76
CA TRP A 359 -5.73 -17.02 -3.06
C TRP A 359 -5.02 -15.69 -2.86
N GLU A 360 -4.15 -15.32 -3.80
CA GLU A 360 -3.49 -14.01 -3.80
C GLU A 360 -4.47 -12.85 -3.59
N GLN A 361 -4.11 -11.93 -2.69
CA GLN A 361 -4.91 -10.74 -2.41
C GLN A 361 -5.09 -9.89 -3.67
N GLY A 362 -6.34 -9.55 -3.98
CA GLY A 362 -6.70 -8.81 -5.21
C GLY A 362 -6.73 -9.67 -6.48
N GLY A 363 -6.31 -10.94 -6.40
CA GLY A 363 -6.46 -11.90 -7.48
C GLY A 363 -7.85 -12.52 -7.54
N SER A 364 -8.22 -13.07 -8.69
CA SER A 364 -9.44 -13.87 -8.82
C SER A 364 -9.20 -15.32 -8.39
N PRO A 365 -10.09 -15.95 -7.60
CA PRO A 365 -10.02 -17.37 -7.29
C PRO A 365 -9.86 -18.22 -8.56
N ASN A 366 -9.06 -19.28 -8.48
CA ASN A 366 -8.72 -20.15 -9.63
C ASN A 366 -7.99 -19.46 -10.80
N LEU A 367 -7.57 -18.20 -10.66
CA LEU A 367 -6.75 -17.47 -11.65
C LEU A 367 -5.53 -16.80 -11.04
N ALA A 368 -5.36 -16.91 -9.73
CA ALA A 368 -4.25 -16.30 -9.00
C ALA A 368 -3.33 -17.34 -8.38
N ARG A 369 -2.21 -16.88 -7.82
CA ARG A 369 -1.29 -17.73 -7.04
C ARG A 369 -1.96 -18.20 -5.74
N SER A 370 -1.43 -19.28 -5.18
CA SER A 370 -1.93 -19.86 -3.93
C SER A 370 -0.89 -19.79 -2.82
N TYR A 371 -1.35 -19.41 -1.64
CA TYR A 371 -0.54 -19.23 -0.45
C TYR A 371 -1.03 -20.20 0.62
N TYR A 372 -0.10 -20.85 1.31
CA TYR A 372 -0.40 -21.69 2.46
C TYR A 372 0.30 -21.17 3.71
N TYR A 373 -0.48 -21.00 4.77
CA TYR A 373 -0.03 -20.58 6.10
C TYR A 373 -0.41 -21.68 7.08
N GLU A 374 0.60 -22.36 7.61
CA GLU A 374 0.38 -23.38 8.64
C GLU A 374 -0.30 -22.78 9.88
N ASN A 375 -1.46 -23.32 10.26
CA ASN A 375 -2.28 -22.84 11.38
C ASN A 375 -2.64 -21.35 11.25
N TYR A 376 -3.20 -20.97 10.10
CA TYR A 376 -3.46 -19.57 9.73
C TYR A 376 -4.29 -18.84 10.80
N ILE A 377 -5.38 -19.45 11.28
CA ILE A 377 -6.28 -18.82 12.26
C ILE A 377 -5.55 -18.51 13.57
N GLU A 378 -4.82 -19.48 14.13
CA GLU A 378 -4.11 -19.31 15.40
C GLU A 378 -2.94 -18.31 15.26
N ARG A 379 -2.13 -18.45 14.20
CA ARG A 379 -0.96 -17.58 14.00
C ARG A 379 -1.37 -16.15 13.65
N SER A 380 -2.44 -15.95 12.88
CA SER A 380 -2.91 -14.61 12.55
C SER A 380 -3.39 -13.85 13.77
N TYR A 381 -4.10 -14.52 14.68
CA TYR A 381 -4.46 -13.96 15.98
C TYR A 381 -3.23 -13.60 16.81
N LEU A 382 -2.27 -14.52 16.96
CA LEU A 382 -1.06 -14.28 17.75
C LEU A 382 -0.21 -13.13 17.19
N ILE A 383 -0.05 -13.06 15.87
CA ILE A 383 0.70 -11.98 15.21
C ILE A 383 0.01 -10.63 15.45
N GLN A 384 -1.31 -10.55 15.30
CA GLN A 384 -2.06 -9.32 15.55
C GLN A 384 -1.87 -8.84 17.00
N THR A 385 -2.04 -9.74 17.98
CA THR A 385 -1.84 -9.44 19.40
C THR A 385 -0.42 -8.98 19.68
N LEU A 386 0.59 -9.67 19.13
CA LEU A 386 1.99 -9.28 19.31
C LEU A 386 2.28 -7.90 18.75
N LEU A 387 1.71 -7.54 17.61
CA LEU A 387 1.86 -6.19 17.07
C LEU A 387 1.21 -5.17 17.99
N GLU A 388 -0.04 -5.38 18.40
CA GLU A 388 -0.75 -4.47 19.30
C GLU A 388 -0.02 -4.25 20.64
N GLU A 389 0.58 -5.30 21.21
CA GLU A 389 1.30 -5.23 22.49
C GLU A 389 2.69 -4.58 22.40
N ASN A 390 3.32 -4.60 21.22
CA ASN A 390 4.72 -4.17 21.06
C ASN A 390 4.89 -2.90 20.21
N VAL A 391 3.81 -2.35 19.67
CA VAL A 391 3.85 -1.08 18.93
C VAL A 391 4.12 0.08 19.90
N PRO A 392 5.16 0.91 19.66
CA PRO A 392 5.44 2.07 20.51
C PRO A 392 4.27 3.06 20.58
N LEU A 393 4.15 3.78 21.70
CA LEU A 393 3.10 4.78 21.88
C LEU A 393 3.09 5.81 20.74
N GLY A 394 1.92 6.01 20.13
CA GLY A 394 1.73 6.95 19.03
C GLY A 394 2.14 6.40 17.66
N ILE A 395 2.40 5.09 17.57
CA ILE A 395 2.48 4.31 16.33
C ILE A 395 1.24 3.40 16.30
N THR A 396 0.74 3.04 15.12
CA THR A 396 -0.35 2.05 14.96
C THR A 396 0.14 0.90 14.09
N ALA A 397 -0.14 -0.35 14.48
CA ALA A 397 0.06 -1.48 13.58
C ALA A 397 -1.16 -1.65 12.69
N ASN A 398 -0.94 -1.70 11.38
CA ASN A 398 -1.98 -2.15 10.47
C ASN A 398 -2.16 -3.66 10.61
N ALA A 399 -3.36 -4.13 10.25
CA ALA A 399 -3.62 -5.55 10.12
C ALA A 399 -2.54 -6.19 9.21
N PRO A 400 -1.90 -7.29 9.64
CA PRO A 400 -0.93 -7.99 8.81
C PRO A 400 -1.53 -8.36 7.47
N GLN A 401 -0.75 -8.14 6.42
CA GLN A 401 -1.12 -8.51 5.07
C GLN A 401 -0.68 -9.95 4.80
N TYR A 402 -1.62 -10.73 4.30
CA TYR A 402 -1.43 -12.11 3.87
C TYR A 402 -1.74 -12.23 2.38
N ALA A 403 -1.19 -13.29 1.78
CA ALA A 403 -1.38 -13.61 0.37
C ALA A 403 -0.95 -12.47 -0.58
N VAL A 404 0.03 -11.67 -0.16
CA VAL A 404 0.71 -10.66 -0.97
C VAL A 404 2.06 -11.21 -1.37
N LEU A 405 2.47 -11.01 -2.62
CA LEU A 405 3.80 -11.38 -3.06
C LEU A 405 4.83 -10.60 -2.23
N PRO A 406 5.76 -11.26 -1.53
CA PRO A 406 6.79 -10.54 -0.79
C PRO A 406 7.60 -9.69 -1.76
N THR A 407 7.54 -8.36 -1.61
CA THR A 407 8.44 -7.46 -2.32
C THR A 407 9.86 -7.70 -1.80
N GLN A 408 10.82 -7.78 -2.72
CA GLN A 408 12.24 -7.93 -2.37
C GLN A 408 12.82 -6.65 -1.80
#